data_AF-A0A355IWR4-F1
#
_entry.id   AF-A0A355IWR4-F1
#
_cell.length_a   1.000
_cell.length_b   1.000
_cell.length_c   1.000
_cell.angle_alpha   90.00
_cell.angle_beta   90.00
_cell.angle_gamma   90.00
#
_symmetry.space_group_name_H-M   'P 1'
#
loop_
_entity.id
_entity.type
_entity.pdbx_description
1 polymer ?
#
loop_
_entity_poly.entity_id
_entity_poly.type
_entity_poly.pdbx_seq_one_letter_code
_entity_poly.pdbx_strand_id
1 'polypeptide(L)'
;MSNEKHHIVPYRTYIFVLLALIVLTFISIAITHIELADYTVAGALILASVKTFLVLTFFMHLKFDKPYMRIMVGFVLAVFLAVIIITFLDYYYR
;
A
#
# COMPACT_ATOMS: atom_id res chain seq x y z
N MET A 1 40.59 6.65 0.69
CA MET A 1 39.49 6.58 -0.28
C MET A 1 38.62 5.39 0.08
N SER A 2 37.60 5.61 0.90
CA SER A 2 36.69 4.58 1.41
C SER A 2 35.75 4.14 0.30
N ASN A 3 35.77 2.86 -0.03
CA ASN A 3 34.97 2.25 -1.09
C ASN A 3 33.56 2.00 -0.55
N GLU A 4 32.75 3.05 -0.47
CA GLU A 4 31.32 2.93 -0.15
C GLU A 4 30.62 2.27 -1.33
N LYS A 5 30.44 0.96 -1.23
CA LYS A 5 29.55 0.19 -2.10
C LYS A 5 28.12 0.63 -1.79
N HIS A 6 27.71 1.77 -2.35
CA HIS A 6 26.31 2.17 -2.45
C HIS A 6 25.56 0.97 -3.03
N HIS A 7 24.77 0.27 -2.20
CA HIS A 7 23.94 -0.84 -2.64
C HIS A 7 22.74 -0.23 -3.36
N ILE A 8 22.98 0.27 -4.56
CA ILE A 8 21.95 0.85 -5.42
C ILE A 8 21.03 -0.31 -5.77
N VAL A 9 19.82 -0.29 -5.20
CA VAL A 9 18.80 -1.29 -5.52
C VAL A 9 18.62 -1.29 -7.04
N PRO A 10 18.76 -2.44 -7.72
CA PRO A 10 18.76 -2.45 -9.17
C PRO A 10 17.45 -1.89 -9.71
N TYR A 11 17.53 -0.90 -10.61
CA TYR A 11 16.38 -0.26 -11.27
C TYR A 11 15.37 -1.25 -11.85
N ARG A 12 15.82 -2.46 -12.20
CA ARG A 12 14.98 -3.57 -12.63
C ARG A 12 13.86 -3.90 -11.63
N THR A 13 14.14 -3.89 -10.33
CA THR A 13 13.14 -4.17 -9.29
C THR A 13 12.02 -3.12 -9.31
N TYR A 14 12.37 -1.84 -9.46
CA TYR A 14 11.38 -0.77 -9.56
C TYR A 14 10.49 -0.89 -10.80
N ILE A 15 11.07 -1.29 -11.94
CA ILE A 15 10.31 -1.49 -13.18
C ILE A 15 9.33 -2.66 -13.04
N PHE A 16 9.73 -3.78 -12.44
CA PHE A 16 8.82 -4.91 -12.20
C PHE A 16 7.66 -4.54 -11.26
N VAL A 17 7.95 -3.80 -10.19
CA VAL A 17 6.91 -3.34 -9.25
C VAL A 17 5.99 -2.32 -9.93
N LEU A 18 6.53 -1.43 -10.77
CA LEU A 18 5.73 -0.49 -11.56
C LEU A 18 4.75 -1.23 -12.49
N LEU A 19 5.21 -2.26 -13.20
CA LEU A 19 4.35 -3.09 -14.04
C LEU A 19 3.25 -3.78 -13.22
N ALA A 20 3.58 -4.30 -12.03
CA ALA A 20 2.59 -4.89 -11.13
C ALA A 20 1.52 -3.86 -10.69
N LEU A 21 1.92 -2.62 -10.39
CA LEU A 21 1.00 -1.54 -10.04
C LEU A 21 0.09 -1.14 -11.20
N ILE A 22 0.62 -1.11 -12.42
CA ILE A 22 -0.15 -0.84 -13.64
C ILE A 22 -1.20 -1.93 -13.84
N VAL A 23 -0.82 -3.20 -13.72
CA VAL A 23 -1.75 -4.34 -13.81
C VAL A 23 -2.84 -4.23 -12.75
N LEU A 24 -2.49 -3.98 -11.48
CA LEU A 24 -3.49 -3.77 -10.41
C LEU A 24 -4.42 -2.58 -10.69
N THR A 25 -3.95 -1.58 -11.43
CA THR A 25 -4.75 -0.42 -11.82
C THR A 25 -5.78 -0.80 -12.88
N PHE A 26 -5.38 -1.54 -13.90
CA PHE A 26 -6.32 -2.09 -14.89
C PHE A 26 -7.36 -3.02 -14.25
N ILE A 27 -6.95 -3.89 -13.32
CA ILE A 27 -7.88 -4.77 -12.59
C ILE A 27 -8.90 -3.92 -11.81
N SER A 28 -8.44 -2.85 -11.14
CA SER A 28 -9.34 -1.96 -10.40
C SER A 28 -10.37 -1.27 -11.30
N ILE A 29 -9.96 -0.86 -12.51
CA ILE A 29 -10.88 -0.29 -13.50
C ILE A 29 -11.83 -1.37 -14.03
N ALA A 30 -11.37 -2.60 -14.25
CA ALA A 30 -12.22 -3.69 -14.69
C ALA A 30 -13.30 -4.02 -13.64
N ILE A 31 -12.96 -4.02 -12.35
CA ILE A 31 -13.93 -4.23 -11.26
C ILE A 31 -15.00 -3.14 -11.23
N THR A 32 -14.68 -1.90 -11.58
CA THR A 32 -15.70 -0.83 -11.65
C THR A 32 -16.58 -0.93 -12.90
N HIS A 33 -16.17 -1.68 -13.93
CA HIS A 33 -16.98 -1.92 -15.13
C HIS A 33 -17.88 -3.14 -15.01
N ILE A 34 -17.49 -4.12 -14.19
CA ILE A 34 -18.33 -5.27 -13.89
C ILE A 34 -19.31 -4.83 -12.78
N GLU A 35 -20.61 -4.96 -13.01
CA GLU A 35 -21.63 -4.64 -12.01
C GLU A 35 -21.64 -5.69 -10.88
N LEU A 36 -20.64 -5.67 -9.99
CA LEU A 36 -20.61 -6.50 -8.78
C LEU A 36 -21.55 -5.97 -7.66
N ALA A 37 -22.44 -5.03 -7.99
CA ALA A 37 -23.34 -4.34 -7.06
C ALA A 37 -22.59 -3.89 -5.78
N ASP A 38 -23.00 -4.37 -4.61
CA ASP A 38 -22.47 -3.97 -3.30
C ASP A 38 -21.01 -4.40 -3.05
N TYR A 39 -20.50 -5.40 -3.78
CA TYR A 39 -19.13 -5.91 -3.60
C TYR A 39 -18.07 -5.08 -4.35
N THR A 40 -18.49 -4.17 -5.22
CA THR A 40 -17.58 -3.29 -5.98
C THR A 40 -16.69 -2.46 -5.06
N VAL A 41 -17.28 -1.89 -3.99
CA VAL A 41 -16.57 -1.06 -3.00
C VAL A 41 -15.56 -1.90 -2.21
N ALA A 42 -15.98 -3.07 -1.73
CA ALA A 42 -15.10 -3.99 -1.01
C ALA A 42 -13.91 -4.44 -1.88
N GLY A 43 -14.17 -4.79 -3.15
CA GLY A 43 -13.12 -5.15 -4.11
C GLY A 43 -12.15 -4.00 -4.39
N ALA A 44 -12.67 -2.78 -4.56
CA ALA A 44 -11.85 -1.58 -4.77
C ALA A 44 -10.93 -1.29 -3.58
N LEU A 45 -11.45 -1.41 -2.34
CA LEU A 45 -10.66 -1.21 -1.11
C LEU A 45 -9.56 -2.26 -0.95
N ILE A 46 -9.83 -3.53 -1.26
CA ILE A 46 -8.83 -4.60 -1.22
C ILE A 46 -7.70 -4.29 -2.23
N LEU A 47 -8.04 -3.96 -3.47
CA LEU A 47 -7.03 -3.61 -4.47
C LEU A 47 -6.23 -2.36 -4.09
N ALA A 48 -6.89 -1.34 -3.54
CA ALA A 48 -6.22 -0.14 -3.05
C ALA A 48 -5.21 -0.49 -1.93
N SER A 49 -5.59 -1.37 -1.00
CA SER A 49 -4.72 -1.83 0.09
C SER A 49 -3.47 -2.55 -0.44
N VAL A 50 -3.64 -3.45 -1.41
CA VAL A 50 -2.52 -4.18 -2.03
C VAL A 50 -1.58 -3.21 -2.78
N LYS A 51 -2.12 -2.25 -3.54
CA LYS A 51 -1.32 -1.22 -4.22
C LYS A 51 -0.48 -0.42 -3.22
N THR A 52 -1.12 0.09 -2.17
CA THR A 52 -0.43 0.86 -1.12
C THR A 52 0.67 0.04 -0.46
N PHE A 53 0.42 -1.23 -0.13
CA PHE A 53 1.44 -2.11 0.44
C PHE A 53 2.67 -2.26 -0.46
N LEU A 54 2.46 -2.42 -1.77
CA LEU A 54 3.54 -2.54 -2.76
C LEU A 54 4.36 -1.23 -2.86
N VAL A 55 3.67 -0.09 -2.88
CA VAL A 55 4.31 1.24 -2.90
C VAL A 55 5.13 1.48 -1.63
N LEU A 56 4.56 1.21 -0.45
CA LEU A 56 5.25 1.36 0.83
C LEU A 56 6.52 0.50 0.89
N THR A 57 6.42 -0.76 0.48
CA THR A 57 7.53 -1.72 0.61
C THR A 57 8.68 -1.41 -0.34
N PHE A 58 8.39 -1.06 -1.59
CA PHE A 58 9.41 -0.91 -2.64
C PHE A 58 9.74 0.54 -2.93
N PHE A 59 8.77 1.38 -3.31
CA PHE A 59 9.04 2.78 -3.73
C PHE A 59 9.42 3.69 -2.57
N MET A 60 8.79 3.52 -1.39
CA MET A 60 9.19 4.27 -0.18
C MET A 60 10.41 3.66 0.53
N HIS A 61 11.07 2.68 -0.08
CA HIS A 61 12.28 2.05 0.43
C HIS A 61 12.15 1.42 1.83
N LEU A 62 10.95 1.22 2.39
CA LEU A 62 10.79 0.65 3.75
C LEU A 62 11.48 -0.71 3.93
N LYS A 63 11.61 -1.49 2.85
CA LYS A 63 12.31 -2.78 2.88
C LYS A 63 13.83 -2.65 2.95
N PHE A 64 14.38 -1.57 2.39
CA PHE A 64 15.81 -1.36 2.21
C PHE A 64 16.40 -0.36 3.22
N ASP A 65 15.54 0.45 3.83
CA ASP A 65 15.92 1.46 4.81
C ASP A 65 15.93 0.91 6.24
N LYS A 66 16.26 1.77 7.20
CA LYS A 66 16.47 1.40 8.60
C LYS A 66 15.16 0.91 9.26
N PRO A 67 15.25 -0.06 10.19
CA PRO A 67 14.07 -0.71 10.78
C PRO A 67 13.15 0.24 11.55
N TYR A 68 13.64 1.39 12.02
CA TYR A 68 12.81 2.38 12.70
C TYR A 68 11.75 3.00 11.78
N MET A 69 12.02 3.19 10.48
CA MET A 69 11.04 3.75 9.54
C MET A 69 9.84 2.82 9.40
N ARG A 70 10.11 1.51 9.35
CA ARG A 70 9.06 0.48 9.27
C ARG A 70 8.17 0.48 10.51
N ILE A 71 8.75 0.63 11.71
CA ILE A 71 8.01 0.71 12.97
C ILE A 71 7.15 1.98 13.01
N MET A 72 7.72 3.13 12.60
CA MET A 72 7.01 4.41 12.61
C MET A 72 5.80 4.41 11.66
N VAL A 73 5.96 3.87 10.45
CA VAL A 73 4.84 3.72 9.49
C VAL A 73 3.78 2.76 10.04
N GLY A 74 4.18 1.66 10.67
CA GLY A 74 3.26 0.75 11.35
C GLY A 74 2.47 1.43 12.47
N PHE A 75 3.13 2.28 13.26
CA PHE A 75 2.48 3.06 14.31
C PHE A 75 1.47 4.06 13.75
N VAL A 76 1.82 4.80 12.70
CA VAL A 76 0.90 5.74 12.03
C VAL A 76 -0.30 5.00 11.45
N LEU A 77 -0.11 3.84 10.81
CA LEU A 77 -1.20 3.00 10.32
C LEU A 77 -2.10 2.49 11.46
N ALA A 78 -1.52 2.11 12.60
CA ALA A 78 -2.29 1.65 13.75
C ALA A 78 -3.17 2.78 14.32
N VAL A 79 -2.64 3.99 14.45
CA VAL A 79 -3.40 5.17 14.88
C VAL A 79 -4.51 5.49 13.88
N PHE A 80 -4.20 5.47 12.57
CA PHE A 80 -5.18 5.71 11.52
C PHE A 80 -6.35 4.70 11.58
N LEU A 81 -6.04 3.41 11.72
CA LEU A 81 -7.06 2.37 11.89
C LEU A 81 -7.85 2.53 13.18
N ALA A 82 -7.20 2.91 14.29
CA ALA A 82 -7.90 3.17 15.55
C ALA A 82 -8.92 4.31 15.40
N VAL A 83 -8.53 5.42 14.74
CA VAL A 83 -9.45 6.54 14.45
C VAL A 83 -10.64 6.08 13.60
N ILE A 84 -10.40 5.30 12.54
CA ILE A 84 -11.47 4.76 11.70
C ILE A 84 -12.42 3.89 12.54
N ILE A 85 -11.89 2.92 13.29
CA ILE A 85 -12.70 1.99 14.09
C ILE A 85 -13.52 2.74 15.13
N ILE A 86 -12.92 3.68 15.85
CA ILE A 86 -13.63 4.51 16.85
C ILE A 86 -14.73 5.32 16.18
N THR A 87 -14.47 5.89 15.00
CA THR A 87 -15.48 6.67 14.24
C THR A 87 -16.66 5.81 13.81
N PHE A 88 -16.41 4.59 13.32
CA PHE A 88 -17.47 3.65 12.95
C PHE A 88 -18.24 3.15 14.18
N LEU A 89 -17.55 2.95 15.31
CA LEU A 89 -18.18 2.58 16.57
C LEU A 89 -19.12 3.67 17.06
N ASP A 90 -18.67 4.93 17.06
CA ASP A 90 -19.47 6.09 17.43
C ASP A 90 -20.72 6.22 16.55
N TYR A 91 -20.58 6.01 15.23
CA TYR A 91 -21.71 5.98 14.31
C TYR A 91 -22.70 4.84 14.57
N TYR A 92 -22.22 3.65 14.97
CA TYR A 92 -23.08 2.49 15.21
C TYR A 92 -23.87 2.59 16.53
N TYR A 93 -23.27 3.18 17.56
CA TYR A 93 -23.89 3.32 18.89
C TYR A 93 -24.78 4.57 19.03
N ARG A 94 -24.90 5.39 17.97
CA ARG A 94 -25.73 6.60 17.94
C ARG A 94 -26.93 6.43 17.02
#